data_AF-A0AAV1L1S7-F1
#
_entry.id   AF-A0AAV1L1S7-F1
#
_cell.length_a   1.000
_cell.length_b   1.000
_cell.length_c   1.000
_cell.angle_alpha   90.00
_cell.angle_beta   90.00
_cell.angle_gamma   90.00
#
_symmetry.space_group_name_H-M   'P 1'
#
loop_
_entity.id
_entity.type
_entity.pdbx_description
1 polymer ?
#
loop_
_entity_poly.entity_id
_entity_poly.type
_entity_poly.pdbx_seq_one_letter_code
_entity_poly.pdbx_strand_id
1 'polypeptide(L)'
;MLLQRFRFLLRCLRFDSIVTLQERLQIDKLAPIRFVFETFVQKCKECFSTGEYVIIDEMLESFRGRCSFRQYLPNKPDKYGIKIFAMVDARNFYTSNMEVYVGKQPERPMFVNTSTNALVKRLIESITGTNRNVTIDNWFTSVSLARELLKDHKLTIAGTIRKNKPEMPDQLKT
;
A
#
# COMPACT_ATOMS: atom_id res chain seq x y z
N MET A 1 33.65 -9.51 -4.50
CA MET A 1 33.16 -10.63 -3.66
C MET A 1 33.15 -11.90 -4.50
N LEU A 2 33.65 -13.03 -3.99
CA LEU A 2 33.61 -14.31 -4.71
C LEU A 2 32.17 -14.80 -4.92
N LEU A 3 31.88 -15.39 -6.08
CA LEU A 3 30.54 -15.89 -6.44
C LEU A 3 29.97 -16.87 -5.39
N GLN A 4 30.84 -17.73 -4.84
CA GLN A 4 30.46 -18.67 -3.78
C GLN A 4 29.99 -17.95 -2.51
N ARG A 5 30.72 -16.91 -2.08
CA ARG A 5 30.35 -16.09 -0.92
C ARG A 5 29.04 -15.34 -1.17
N PHE A 6 28.84 -14.77 -2.35
CA PHE A 6 27.59 -14.11 -2.72
C PHE A 6 26.38 -15.05 -2.61
N ARG A 7 26.46 -16.25 -3.20
CA ARG A 7 25.39 -17.26 -3.15
C ARG A 7 25.16 -17.80 -1.73
N PHE A 8 26.21 -17.90 -0.92
CA PHE A 8 26.07 -18.26 0.49
C PHE A 8 25.28 -17.20 1.26
N LEU A 9 25.70 -15.94 1.18
CA LEU A 9 25.03 -14.83 1.87
C LEU A 9 23.58 -14.69 1.43
N LEU A 10 23.30 -14.74 0.12
CA LEU A 10 21.95 -14.60 -0.42
C LEU A 10 20.95 -15.63 0.16
N ARG A 11 21.40 -16.85 0.48
CA ARG A 11 20.55 -17.90 1.08
C ARG A 11 20.37 -17.73 2.59
N CYS A 12 21.29 -17.04 3.25
CA CYS A 12 21.35 -16.90 4.71
C CYS A 12 20.81 -15.55 5.22
N LEU A 13 20.54 -14.58 4.35
CA LEU A 13 19.95 -13.30 4.73
C LEU A 13 18.60 -13.50 5.46
N ARG A 14 18.47 -12.87 6.63
CA ARG A 14 17.26 -12.84 7.45
C ARG A 14 17.09 -11.43 8.00
N PHE A 15 15.85 -10.98 8.10
CA PHE A 15 15.50 -9.65 8.61
C PHE A 15 14.75 -9.71 9.93
N ASP A 16 14.78 -10.88 10.58
CA ASP A 16 13.98 -11.14 11.76
C ASP A 16 14.58 -12.21 12.67
N SER A 17 14.21 -12.19 13.95
CA SER A 17 14.69 -13.16 14.95
C SER A 17 13.90 -14.47 14.90
N ILE A 18 14.60 -15.59 14.71
CA ILE A 18 13.99 -16.92 14.69
C ILE A 18 13.34 -17.31 16.02
N VAL A 19 13.82 -16.74 17.14
CA VAL A 19 13.35 -17.06 18.49
C VAL A 19 11.89 -16.67 18.68
N THR A 20 11.47 -15.53 18.12
CA THR A 20 10.10 -14.98 18.30
C THR A 20 9.25 -15.04 17.04
N LEU A 21 9.77 -15.61 15.95
CA LEU A 21 9.11 -15.62 14.64
C LEU A 21 7.81 -16.43 14.66
N GLN A 22 7.82 -17.61 15.30
CA GLN A 22 6.66 -18.50 15.28
C GLN A 22 5.43 -17.87 15.95
N GLU A 23 5.63 -17.19 17.08
CA GLU A 23 4.59 -16.45 17.79
C GLU A 23 4.07 -15.28 16.94
N ARG A 24 4.97 -14.51 16.32
CA ARG A 24 4.56 -13.35 15.50
C ARG A 24 3.87 -13.75 14.21
N LEU A 25 4.20 -14.89 13.60
CA LEU A 25 3.48 -15.40 12.42
C LEU A 25 2.02 -15.74 12.73
N GLN A 26 1.66 -16.01 14.00
CA GLN A 26 0.26 -16.24 14.40
C GLN A 26 -0.59 -14.97 14.36
N ILE A 27 0.04 -13.79 14.35
CA ILE A 27 -0.66 -12.51 14.39
C ILE A 27 -0.35 -11.63 13.17
N ASP A 28 0.82 -11.79 12.56
CA ASP A 28 1.31 -10.99 11.45
C ASP A 28 1.98 -11.83 10.37
N LYS A 29 1.28 -11.98 9.24
CA LYS A 29 1.83 -12.62 8.04
C LYS A 29 3.08 -11.94 7.48
N LEU A 30 3.31 -10.65 7.75
CA LEU A 30 4.47 -9.90 7.29
C LEU A 30 5.66 -9.96 8.27
N ALA A 31 5.53 -10.64 9.42
CA ALA A 31 6.52 -10.65 10.49
C ALA A 31 7.98 -10.79 10.03
N PRO A 32 8.33 -11.70 9.08
CA PRO A 32 9.72 -11.89 8.64
C PRO A 32 10.42 -10.64 8.07
N ILE A 33 9.66 -9.63 7.62
CA ILE A 33 10.19 -8.38 7.05
C ILE A 33 9.56 -7.12 7.63
N ARG A 34 8.61 -7.26 8.57
CA ARG A 34 7.82 -6.18 9.18
C ARG A 34 8.69 -5.00 9.59
N PHE A 35 9.68 -5.28 10.43
CA PHE A 35 10.56 -4.25 11.00
C PHE A 35 11.33 -3.47 9.93
N VAL A 36 11.98 -4.17 9.00
CA VAL A 36 12.78 -3.52 7.95
C VAL A 36 11.90 -2.76 6.98
N PHE A 37 10.74 -3.32 6.60
CA PHE A 37 9.80 -2.67 5.71
C PHE A 37 9.24 -1.37 6.31
N GLU A 38 8.77 -1.40 7.56
CA GLU A 38 8.25 -0.21 8.23
C GLU A 38 9.33 0.84 8.47
N THR A 39 10.55 0.41 8.83
CA THR A 39 11.70 1.32 8.97
C THR A 39 12.02 2.00 7.64
N PHE A 40 12.01 1.25 6.54
CA PHE A 40 12.24 1.80 5.20
C PHE A 40 11.15 2.80 4.81
N VAL A 41 9.87 2.43 4.96
CA VAL A 41 8.74 3.32 4.65
C VAL A 41 8.77 4.58 5.50
N GLN A 42 9.12 4.46 6.79
CA GLN A 42 9.26 5.61 7.68
C GLN A 42 10.35 6.57 7.18
N LYS A 43 11.47 6.05 6.70
CA LYS A 43 12.52 6.89 6.09
C LYS A 43 12.06 7.53 4.78
N CYS A 44 11.28 6.84 3.95
CA CYS A 44 10.69 7.44 2.75
C CYS A 44 9.82 8.66 3.09
N LYS A 45 9.02 8.59 4.17
CA LYS A 45 8.21 9.71 4.63
C LYS A 45 9.05 10.89 5.14
N GLU A 46 10.14 10.62 5.85
CA GLU A 46 10.99 11.64 6.48
C GLU A 46 11.93 12.34 5.50
N CYS A 47 12.39 11.65 4.45
CA CYS A 47 13.43 12.15 3.55
C CYS A 47 12.92 13.08 2.45
N PHE A 48 11.61 13.16 2.21
CA PHE A 48 11.06 13.94 1.10
C PHE A 48 9.67 14.50 1.43
N SER A 49 9.48 15.81 1.20
CA SER A 49 8.17 16.45 1.22
C SER A 49 7.57 16.42 -0.18
N THR A 50 6.44 15.74 -0.36
CA THR A 50 5.75 15.66 -1.66
C THR A 50 5.27 17.04 -2.12
N GLY A 51 5.15 17.24 -3.43
CA GLY A 51 4.54 18.42 -4.04
C GLY A 51 3.03 18.47 -3.85
N GLU A 52 2.36 19.30 -4.66
CA GLU A 52 0.92 19.58 -4.52
C GLU A 52 0.04 18.38 -4.89
N TYR A 53 0.54 17.47 -5.73
CA TYR A 53 -0.20 16.36 -6.31
C TYR A 53 0.46 15.03 -5.96
N VAL A 54 -0.31 14.12 -5.35
CA VAL A 54 0.11 12.74 -5.09
C VAL A 54 -0.84 11.77 -5.77
N ILE A 55 -0.34 10.59 -6.09
CA ILE A 55 -1.07 9.49 -6.72
C ILE A 55 -1.08 8.31 -5.76
N ILE A 56 -2.22 7.67 -5.57
CA ILE A 56 -2.32 6.38 -4.88
C ILE A 56 -2.73 5.30 -5.87
N ASP A 57 -1.90 4.28 -5.97
CA ASP A 57 -2.16 3.13 -6.82
C ASP A 57 -1.47 1.87 -6.27
N GLU A 58 -1.65 0.76 -6.96
CA GLU A 58 -1.05 -0.53 -6.68
C GLU A 58 0.16 -0.85 -7.56
N MET A 59 1.22 -1.34 -6.90
CA MET A 59 2.33 -2.03 -7.53
C MET A 59 2.28 -3.53 -7.22
N LEU A 60 2.90 -4.31 -8.09
CA LEU A 60 2.96 -5.76 -7.98
C LEU A 60 4.40 -6.22 -8.16
N GLU A 61 4.99 -6.70 -7.07
CA GLU A 61 6.35 -7.24 -7.08
C GLU A 61 6.31 -8.72 -7.46
N SER A 62 6.87 -9.05 -8.63
CA SER A 62 6.81 -10.38 -9.23
C SER A 62 7.38 -11.45 -8.30
N PHE A 63 6.53 -12.40 -7.89
CA PHE A 63 6.92 -13.48 -7.00
C PHE A 63 6.06 -14.72 -7.21
N ARG A 64 6.70 -15.85 -7.54
CA ARG A 64 6.01 -17.13 -7.81
C ARG A 64 6.26 -18.19 -6.73
N GLY A 65 7.05 -17.89 -5.70
CA GLY A 65 7.26 -18.80 -4.57
C GLY A 65 6.00 -18.98 -3.71
N ARG A 66 6.12 -19.83 -2.69
CA ARG A 66 5.06 -20.04 -1.69
C ARG A 66 5.03 -18.84 -0.74
N CYS A 67 3.94 -18.08 -0.80
CA CYS A 67 3.65 -16.97 0.11
C CYS A 67 2.13 -16.89 0.31
N SER A 68 1.68 -16.78 1.55
CA SER A 68 0.26 -16.82 1.92
C SER A 68 -0.55 -15.62 1.44
N PHE A 69 0.12 -14.53 1.05
CA PHE A 69 -0.51 -13.29 0.58
C PHE A 69 -0.12 -12.93 -0.87
N ARG A 70 0.45 -13.88 -1.62
CA ARG A 70 0.66 -13.72 -3.05
C ARG A 70 -0.68 -13.46 -3.76
N GLN A 71 -0.74 -12.42 -4.57
CA GLN A 71 -1.91 -12.04 -5.35
C GLN A 71 -1.78 -12.46 -6.81
N TYR A 72 -2.92 -12.70 -7.44
CA TYR A 72 -3.05 -12.85 -8.89
C TYR A 72 -3.73 -11.61 -9.48
N LEU A 73 -3.05 -10.88 -10.35
CA LEU A 73 -3.62 -9.74 -11.09
C LEU A 73 -3.55 -10.02 -12.60
N PRO A 74 -4.67 -10.38 -13.25
CA PRO A 74 -4.67 -10.86 -14.63
C PRO A 74 -4.19 -9.80 -15.65
N ASN A 75 -4.38 -8.52 -15.32
CA ASN A 75 -4.09 -7.38 -16.21
C ASN A 75 -2.66 -6.84 -16.05
N LYS A 76 -1.83 -7.39 -15.16
CA LYS A 76 -0.43 -7.00 -15.01
C LYS A 76 0.48 -7.92 -15.85
N PRO A 77 1.62 -7.43 -16.37
CA PRO A 77 2.54 -8.24 -17.18
C PRO A 77 2.99 -9.52 -16.47
N ASP A 78 3.43 -9.36 -15.23
CA ASP A 78 3.60 -10.47 -14.29
C ASP A 78 2.33 -10.65 -13.48
N LYS A 79 1.63 -11.76 -13.71
CA LYS A 79 0.31 -11.97 -13.10
C LYS A 79 0.36 -12.37 -11.63
N TYR A 80 1.51 -12.83 -11.11
CA TYR A 80 1.65 -13.33 -9.74
C TYR A 80 2.73 -12.58 -8.98
N GLY A 81 2.37 -12.06 -7.81
CA GLY A 81 3.32 -11.30 -7.01
C GLY A 81 2.80 -10.86 -5.65
N ILE A 82 3.57 -10.01 -4.98
CA ILE A 82 3.20 -9.35 -3.74
C ILE A 82 2.59 -7.99 -4.12
N LYS A 83 1.30 -7.80 -3.81
CA LYS A 83 0.61 -6.53 -4.06
C LYS A 83 1.01 -5.53 -2.98
N ILE A 84 1.42 -4.33 -3.38
CA ILE A 84 1.79 -3.24 -2.47
C ILE A 84 1.04 -2.00 -2.94
N PHE A 85 0.41 -1.28 -2.03
CA PHE A 85 -0.19 0.02 -2.31
C PHE A 85 0.83 1.11 -2.03
N ALA A 86 0.92 2.10 -2.90
CA ALA A 86 1.92 3.16 -2.79
C ALA A 86 1.27 4.54 -2.96
N MET A 87 1.74 5.51 -2.17
CA MET A 87 1.50 6.94 -2.40
C MET A 87 2.76 7.55 -3.01
N VAL A 88 2.61 8.10 -4.21
CA VAL A 88 3.71 8.58 -5.05
C VAL A 88 3.52 10.05 -5.39
N ASP A 89 4.59 10.83 -5.34
CA ASP A 89 4.60 12.20 -5.83
C ASP A 89 4.39 12.26 -7.35
N ALA A 90 3.42 13.03 -7.83
CA ALA A 90 3.04 13.02 -9.25
C ALA A 90 4.10 13.61 -10.18
N ARG A 91 4.97 14.50 -9.67
CA ARG A 91 5.96 15.23 -10.48
C ARG A 91 7.34 14.57 -10.45
N ASN A 92 7.76 14.13 -9.27
CA ASN A 92 9.09 13.58 -9.01
C ASN A 92 9.09 12.05 -9.00
N PHE A 93 7.92 11.41 -9.09
CA PHE A 93 7.76 9.96 -9.02
C PHE A 93 8.32 9.34 -7.72
N TYR A 94 8.43 10.15 -6.67
CA TYR A 94 8.96 9.72 -5.39
C TYR A 94 7.91 8.93 -4.60
N THR A 95 8.23 7.71 -4.20
CA THR A 95 7.32 6.89 -3.38
C THR A 95 7.46 7.28 -1.91
N SER A 96 6.46 8.00 -1.39
CA SER A 96 6.49 8.57 -0.04
C SER A 96 5.96 7.58 1.02
N ASN A 97 4.95 6.79 0.68
CA ASN A 97 4.35 5.82 1.61
C ASN A 97 3.99 4.52 0.89
N MET A 98 4.08 3.38 1.59
CA MET A 98 3.76 2.05 1.04
C MET A 98 3.11 1.15 2.09
N GLU A 99 2.20 0.29 1.64
CA GLU A 99 1.57 -0.74 2.48
C GLU A 99 1.45 -2.07 1.73
N VAL A 100 2.03 -3.14 2.27
CA VAL A 100 1.93 -4.49 1.69
C VAL A 100 0.54 -5.06 1.94
N TYR A 101 -0.12 -5.53 0.88
CA TYR A 101 -1.38 -6.24 1.00
C TYR A 101 -1.15 -7.69 1.43
N VAL A 102 -1.45 -7.97 2.71
CA VAL A 102 -1.29 -9.30 3.34
C VAL A 102 -2.59 -10.12 3.39
N GLY A 103 -3.66 -9.63 2.76
CA GLY A 103 -5.00 -10.20 2.87
C GLY A 103 -5.58 -10.05 4.28
N LYS A 104 -6.45 -10.99 4.68
CA LYS A 104 -7.02 -11.01 6.04
C LYS A 104 -5.95 -11.43 7.05
N GLN A 105 -5.68 -10.57 8.03
CA GLN A 105 -4.87 -10.90 9.20
C GLN A 105 -5.73 -11.54 10.30
N PRO A 106 -5.12 -12.33 11.21
CA PRO A 106 -5.76 -12.82 12.44
C PRO A 106 -6.31 -11.68 13.29
N GLU A 107 -7.33 -11.95 14.11
CA GLU A 107 -7.94 -10.95 14.98
C GLU A 107 -6.98 -10.53 16.11
N ARG A 108 -6.65 -9.23 16.14
CA ARG A 108 -5.76 -8.56 17.12
C ARG A 108 -4.34 -9.19 17.23
N PRO A 109 -3.30 -8.41 17.55
CA PRO A 109 -3.18 -6.95 17.52
C PRO A 109 -2.96 -6.37 16.11
N MET A 110 -2.63 -7.18 15.11
CA MET A 110 -2.23 -6.72 13.76
C MET A 110 -3.37 -6.75 12.74
N PHE A 111 -4.61 -6.73 13.21
CA PHE A 111 -5.78 -6.60 12.35
C PHE A 111 -5.77 -5.23 11.67
N VAL A 112 -5.87 -5.23 10.34
CA VAL A 112 -5.95 -4.01 9.54
C VAL A 112 -7.27 -4.00 8.78
N ASN A 113 -8.00 -2.89 8.86
CA ASN A 113 -9.17 -2.67 8.03
C ASN A 113 -8.72 -2.55 6.56
N THR A 114 -9.07 -3.55 5.76
CA THR A 114 -8.68 -3.67 4.34
C THR A 114 -9.65 -2.97 3.39
N SER A 115 -10.67 -2.25 3.90
CA SER A 115 -11.50 -1.40 3.05
C SER A 115 -10.65 -0.35 2.35
N THR A 116 -11.03 -0.02 1.12
CA THR A 116 -10.33 0.96 0.28
C THR A 116 -10.23 2.32 0.95
N ASN A 117 -11.29 2.77 1.63
CA ASN A 117 -11.29 4.04 2.37
C ASN A 117 -10.29 4.02 3.54
N ALA A 118 -10.23 2.94 4.32
CA ALA A 118 -9.27 2.83 5.43
C ALA A 118 -7.83 2.78 4.93
N LEU A 119 -7.58 2.09 3.81
CA LEU A 119 -6.27 2.04 3.15
C LEU A 119 -5.82 3.41 2.66
N VAL A 120 -6.67 4.15 1.94
CA VAL A 120 -6.33 5.51 1.48
C VAL A 120 -5.97 6.41 2.67
N LYS A 121 -6.75 6.36 3.76
CA LYS A 121 -6.49 7.15 4.96
C LYS A 121 -5.15 6.83 5.64
N ARG A 122 -4.70 5.57 5.64
CA ARG A 122 -3.37 5.21 6.14
C ARG A 122 -2.25 5.70 5.21
N LEU A 123 -2.49 5.68 3.90
CA LEU A 123 -1.49 6.14 2.93
C LEU A 123 -1.28 7.66 2.97
N ILE A 124 -2.37 8.43 3.17
CA ILE A 124 -2.36 9.90 3.20
C ILE A 124 -2.04 10.50 4.58
N GLU A 125 -1.83 9.69 5.63
CA GLU A 125 -1.61 10.15 6.99
C GLU A 125 -0.54 11.26 7.07
N SER A 126 0.61 11.04 6.44
CA SER A 126 1.76 11.97 6.39
C SER A 126 1.48 13.30 5.70
N ILE A 127 0.43 13.40 4.89
CA ILE A 127 0.06 14.63 4.16
C ILE A 127 -1.26 15.23 4.64
N THR A 128 -1.85 14.69 5.70
CA THR A 128 -3.08 15.23 6.29
C THR A 128 -2.85 16.68 6.76
N GLY A 129 -3.79 17.57 6.47
CA GLY A 129 -3.76 18.97 6.88
C GLY A 129 -3.05 19.91 5.89
N THR A 130 -2.59 19.41 4.74
CA THR A 130 -1.65 20.13 3.88
C THR A 130 -2.23 20.71 2.59
N ASN A 131 -3.53 20.55 2.34
CA ASN A 131 -4.24 21.05 1.14
C ASN A 131 -3.74 20.48 -0.19
N ARG A 132 -3.03 19.34 -0.16
CA ARG A 132 -2.64 18.61 -1.37
C ARG A 132 -3.82 17.93 -2.05
N ASN A 133 -3.63 17.60 -3.32
CA ASN A 133 -4.56 16.81 -4.11
C ASN A 133 -4.10 15.36 -4.22
N VAL A 134 -5.03 14.43 -4.04
CA VAL A 134 -4.82 12.99 -4.10
C VAL A 134 -5.53 12.43 -5.33
N THR A 135 -4.77 11.93 -6.30
CA THR A 135 -5.31 11.25 -7.49
C THR A 135 -5.36 9.75 -7.26
N ILE A 136 -6.54 9.13 -7.40
CA ILE A 136 -6.73 7.69 -7.15
C ILE A 136 -7.58 7.01 -8.24
N ASP A 137 -7.38 5.72 -8.46
CA ASP A 137 -8.21 4.92 -9.39
C ASP A 137 -9.62 4.66 -8.84
N ASN A 138 -10.55 4.31 -9.75
CA ASN A 138 -11.94 3.97 -9.47
C ASN A 138 -12.15 2.86 -8.44
N TRP A 139 -11.15 2.00 -8.22
CA TRP A 139 -11.22 1.00 -7.17
C TRP A 139 -11.28 1.65 -5.78
N PHE A 140 -10.58 2.78 -5.60
CA PHE A 140 -10.53 3.53 -4.36
C PHE A 140 -11.61 4.62 -4.27
N THR A 141 -12.02 5.21 -5.40
CA THR A 141 -12.87 6.40 -5.42
C THR A 141 -14.29 6.14 -4.90
N SER A 142 -14.76 7.04 -4.03
CA SER A 142 -16.15 7.18 -3.61
C SER A 142 -16.46 8.62 -3.22
N VAL A 143 -17.74 9.02 -3.31
CA VAL A 143 -18.15 10.38 -2.94
C VAL A 143 -18.04 10.60 -1.43
N SER A 144 -18.29 9.56 -0.62
CA SER A 144 -18.09 9.60 0.83
C SER A 144 -16.63 9.88 1.20
N LEU A 145 -15.69 9.16 0.59
CA LEU A 145 -14.26 9.38 0.77
C LEU A 145 -13.84 10.80 0.37
N ALA A 146 -14.37 11.32 -0.73
CA ALA A 146 -14.09 12.68 -1.19
C ALA A 146 -14.49 13.74 -0.15
N ARG A 147 -15.68 13.60 0.44
CA ARG A 147 -16.18 14.52 1.47
C ARG A 147 -15.37 14.41 2.77
N GLU A 148 -15.03 13.19 3.18
CA GLU A 148 -14.24 12.93 4.38
C GLU A 148 -12.82 13.52 4.25
N LEU A 149 -12.14 13.28 3.13
CA LEU A 149 -10.81 13.85 2.86
C LEU A 149 -10.80 15.38 2.89
N LEU A 150 -11.83 16.01 2.33
CA LEU A 150 -11.95 17.47 2.32
C LEU A 150 -12.17 18.03 3.72
N LYS A 151 -13.13 17.45 4.46
CA LYS A 151 -13.58 17.96 5.75
C LYS A 151 -12.57 17.66 6.87
N ASP A 152 -12.12 16.42 6.96
CA ASP A 152 -11.40 15.93 8.13
C ASP A 152 -9.88 15.90 7.88
N HIS A 153 -9.45 15.81 6.62
CA HIS A 153 -8.02 15.73 6.28
C HIS A 153 -7.46 16.96 5.55
N LYS A 154 -8.28 17.94 5.17
CA LYS A 154 -7.87 19.08 4.33
C LYS A 154 -7.13 18.62 3.06
N LEU A 155 -7.68 17.63 2.38
CA LEU A 155 -7.14 17.11 1.12
C LEU A 155 -8.25 17.09 0.07
N THR A 156 -7.88 17.34 -1.17
CA THR A 156 -8.79 17.18 -2.31
C THR A 156 -8.52 15.86 -3.02
N ILE A 157 -9.50 15.38 -3.79
CA ILE A 157 -9.41 14.11 -4.50
C ILE A 157 -9.72 14.32 -5.99
N ALA A 158 -8.96 13.64 -6.85
CA ALA A 158 -9.31 13.44 -8.24
C ALA A 158 -9.30 11.93 -8.53
N GLY A 159 -10.25 11.46 -9.33
CA GLY A 159 -10.32 10.04 -9.64
C GLY A 159 -11.49 9.71 -10.54
N THR A 160 -11.42 8.56 -11.18
CA THR A 160 -12.55 8.04 -11.96
C THR A 160 -13.55 7.37 -11.01
N ILE A 161 -14.84 7.38 -11.33
CA ILE A 161 -15.86 6.72 -10.53
C ILE A 161 -16.56 5.67 -11.37
N ARG A 162 -16.80 4.48 -10.81
CA ARG A 162 -17.49 3.41 -11.54
C ARG A 162 -18.97 3.77 -11.69
N LYS A 163 -19.53 3.52 -12.88
CA LYS A 163 -20.96 3.77 -13.20
C LYS A 163 -21.93 3.08 -12.24
N ASN A 164 -21.53 1.92 -11.69
CA ASN A 164 -22.35 1.13 -10.77
C ASN A 164 -22.31 1.60 -9.31
N LYS A 165 -21.63 2.72 -9.00
CA LYS A 165 -21.63 3.29 -7.66
C LYS A 165 -23.01 3.87 -7.33
N PRO A 166 -23.54 3.65 -6.12
CA PRO A 166 -24.87 4.14 -5.73
C PRO A 166 -24.97 5.67 -5.76
N GLU A 167 -23.84 6.38 -5.62
CA GLU A 167 -23.79 7.83 -5.63
C GLU A 167 -23.88 8.43 -7.05
N MET A 168 -23.81 7.60 -8.10
CA MET A 168 -23.91 8.07 -9.48
C MET A 168 -25.37 8.36 -9.86
N PRO A 169 -25.68 9.57 -10.35
CA PRO A 169 -26.99 9.88 -10.92
C PRO A 169 -27.28 9.02 -12.14
N ASP A 170 -28.54 8.59 -12.31
CA ASP A 170 -28.93 7.72 -13.43
C ASP A 170 -28.71 8.39 -14.80
N GLN A 171 -28.80 9.72 -14.87
CA GLN A 171 -28.52 10.49 -16.09
C GLN A 171 -27.07 10.35 -16.57
N LEU A 172 -26.14 10.00 -15.67
CA LEU A 172 -24.72 9.81 -15.97
C LEU A 172 -24.34 8.33 -16.15
N LYS A 173 -25.29 7.40 -15.98
CA LYS A 173 -25.14 5.97 -16.24
C LYS A 173 -25.55 5.66 -17.68
N THR A 174 -24.84 6.24 -18.64
CA THR A 174 -24.94 5.85 -20.05
C THR A 174 -24.20 4.55 -20.32
#